data_AF-A0A947H7J8-F1
#
_entry.id   AF-A0A947H7J8-F1
#
_cell.length_a   1.000
_cell.length_b   1.000
_cell.length_c   1.000
_cell.angle_alpha   90.00
_cell.angle_beta   90.00
_cell.angle_gamma   90.00
#
_symmetry.space_group_name_H-M   'P 1'
#
loop_
_entity.id
_entity.type
_entity.pdbx_description
1 polymer ?
#
loop_
_entity_poly.entity_id
_entity_poly.type
_entity_poly.pdbx_seq_one_letter_code
_entity_poly.pdbx_strand_id
1 'polypeptide(L)'
;MSKRYQQRIRDLRHKGTRKVIDFCIKHQVGSLFVGNPHGVREKKSGRKHNQRMSNWEYGMDIQYLKEKSVKAGIHCFSNAVLGCKAHKFANNQGSGSERGTSSQCPECSHRTKPKGRQWKCRKCGFSGHRDVVGSVNMHTIAFNIKVGFPQIITYLRPGYLSQRRSSSLDTGQGCLNRLRQEKHYETGQHCCLRKSEHQPPACRVSQETGHRSEVA
;
A
#
# COMPACT_ATOMS: atom_id res chain seq x y z
N MET A 1 1.07 5.14 28.05
CA MET A 1 1.70 5.81 26.87
C MET A 1 1.19 7.24 26.80
N SER A 2 2.04 8.22 26.47
CA SER A 2 1.59 9.62 26.37
C SER A 2 0.71 9.85 25.14
N LYS A 3 -0.23 10.79 25.22
CA LYS A 3 -1.12 11.19 24.11
C LYS A 3 -0.32 11.56 22.85
N ARG A 4 0.79 12.29 23.02
CA ARG A 4 1.71 12.66 21.93
C ARG A 4 2.30 11.45 21.22
N TYR A 5 2.67 10.40 21.97
CA TYR A 5 3.24 9.18 21.40
C TYR A 5 2.20 8.38 20.60
N GLN A 6 0.98 8.27 21.12
CA GLN A 6 -0.15 7.63 20.41
C GLN A 6 -0.48 8.34 19.09
N GLN A 7 -0.52 9.67 19.11
CA GLN A 7 -0.73 10.48 17.89
C GLN A 7 0.36 10.25 16.84
N ARG A 8 1.63 10.17 17.26
CA ARG A 8 2.76 9.86 16.35
C ARG A 8 2.63 8.47 15.73
N ILE A 9 2.28 7.46 16.52
CA ILE A 9 2.05 6.10 16.00
C ILE A 9 0.92 6.12 14.97
N ARG A 10 -0.20 6.76 15.31
CA ARG A 10 -1.36 6.88 14.41
C ARG A 10 -0.99 7.56 13.08
N ASP A 11 -0.25 8.66 13.12
CA ASP A 11 0.23 9.38 11.93
C ASP A 11 1.13 8.48 11.06
N LEU A 12 2.11 7.80 11.68
CA LEU A 12 2.99 6.87 10.96
C LEU A 12 2.22 5.71 10.32
N ARG A 13 1.22 5.16 11.02
CA ARG A 13 0.33 4.13 10.47
C ARG A 13 -0.45 4.64 9.27
N HIS A 14 -1.05 5.83 9.37
CA HIS A 14 -1.79 6.41 8.26
C HIS A 14 -0.89 6.67 7.04
N LYS A 15 0.35 7.16 7.26
CA LYS A 15 1.34 7.33 6.19
C LYS A 15 1.72 6.01 5.54
N GLY A 16 2.02 4.98 6.34
CA GLY A 16 2.38 3.65 5.84
C GLY A 16 1.26 3.00 5.03
N THR A 17 0.06 2.92 5.61
CA THR A 17 -1.11 2.32 4.95
C THR A 17 -1.55 3.11 3.71
N ARG A 18 -1.40 4.44 3.68
CA ARG A 18 -1.68 5.23 2.48
C ARG A 18 -0.74 4.88 1.33
N LYS A 19 0.56 4.75 1.59
CA LYS A 19 1.54 4.34 0.56
C LYS A 19 1.23 2.97 -0.04
N VAL A 20 0.71 2.03 0.75
CA VAL A 20 0.28 0.71 0.24
C VAL A 20 -0.88 0.87 -0.74
N ILE A 21 -1.90 1.64 -0.37
CA ILE A 21 -3.08 1.86 -1.24
C ILE A 21 -2.72 2.67 -2.49
N ASP A 22 -1.90 3.71 -2.35
CA ASP A 22 -1.42 4.49 -3.50
C ASP A 22 -0.65 3.61 -4.50
N PHE A 23 0.14 2.66 -4.00
CA PHE A 23 0.80 1.66 -4.83
C PHE A 23 -0.22 0.76 -5.55
N CYS A 24 -1.23 0.25 -4.85
CA CYS A 24 -2.28 -0.56 -5.46
C CYS A 24 -3.05 0.20 -6.55
N ILE A 25 -3.40 1.47 -6.31
CA ILE A 25 -4.09 2.33 -7.30
C ILE A 25 -3.21 2.53 -8.53
N LYS A 26 -1.93 2.88 -8.34
CA LYS A 26 -0.97 3.08 -9.43
C LYS A 26 -0.84 1.84 -10.33
N HIS A 27 -0.92 0.66 -9.75
CA HIS A 27 -0.82 -0.63 -10.44
C HIS A 27 -2.18 -1.26 -10.78
N GLN A 28 -3.29 -0.52 -10.64
CA GLN A 28 -4.64 -0.97 -10.97
C GLN A 28 -5.05 -2.30 -10.31
N VAL A 29 -4.64 -2.49 -9.06
CA VAL A 29 -4.96 -3.70 -8.30
C VAL A 29 -6.42 -3.68 -7.86
N GLY A 30 -7.22 -4.63 -8.36
CA GLY A 30 -8.65 -4.76 -8.01
C GLY A 30 -8.92 -5.44 -6.66
N SER A 31 -8.05 -6.36 -6.24
CA SER A 31 -8.24 -7.18 -5.05
C SER A 31 -6.99 -7.21 -4.17
N LEU A 32 -7.16 -6.91 -2.88
CA LEU A 32 -6.10 -6.91 -1.88
C LEU A 32 -6.39 -7.98 -0.81
N PHE A 33 -5.48 -8.94 -0.69
CA PHE A 33 -5.53 -9.93 0.37
C PHE A 33 -4.65 -9.51 1.56
N VAL A 34 -5.22 -9.50 2.77
CA VAL A 34 -4.51 -9.18 4.01
C VAL A 34 -4.53 -10.37 4.95
N GLY A 35 -3.35 -10.86 5.31
CA GLY A 35 -3.19 -11.96 6.26
C GLY A 35 -3.50 -11.60 7.71
N ASN A 36 -3.93 -12.58 8.50
CA ASN A 36 -4.09 -12.45 9.94
C ASN A 36 -2.93 -13.10 10.73
N PRO A 37 -1.98 -12.30 11.27
CA PRO A 37 -0.84 -12.82 12.03
C PRO A 37 -1.18 -13.24 13.47
N HIS A 38 -2.46 -13.32 13.86
CA HIS A 38 -2.88 -13.57 15.25
C HIS A 38 -2.17 -14.77 15.91
N GLY A 39 -2.03 -15.88 15.17
CA GLY A 39 -1.40 -17.10 15.69
C GLY A 39 0.06 -16.95 16.09
N VAL A 40 0.75 -15.86 15.71
CA VAL A 40 2.12 -15.57 16.16
C VAL A 40 2.17 -15.26 17.65
N ARG A 41 1.10 -14.67 18.22
CA ARG A 41 1.02 -14.30 19.64
C ARG A 41 0.86 -15.50 20.58
N GLU A 42 0.31 -16.60 20.08
CA GLU A 42 0.01 -17.79 20.88
C GLU A 42 1.28 -18.55 21.32
N LYS A 43 2.39 -18.35 20.59
CA LYS A 43 3.63 -19.06 20.86
C LYS A 43 4.44 -18.38 21.97
N LYS A 44 4.53 -19.04 23.14
CA LYS A 44 5.43 -18.64 24.23
C LYS A 44 6.90 -18.73 23.78
N SER A 45 7.49 -17.59 23.42
CA SER A 45 8.87 -17.52 22.87
C SER A 45 9.81 -16.64 23.72
N GLY A 46 9.55 -16.58 25.03
CA GLY A 46 10.33 -15.83 26.02
C GLY A 46 9.84 -14.39 26.27
N ARG A 47 10.17 -13.84 27.44
CA ARG A 47 9.66 -12.54 27.95
C ARG A 47 9.83 -11.40 26.94
N LYS A 48 11.03 -11.21 26.39
CA LYS A 48 11.34 -10.11 25.44
C LYS A 48 10.55 -10.24 24.12
N HIS A 49 10.32 -11.46 23.63
CA HIS A 49 9.53 -11.67 22.42
C HIS A 49 8.06 -11.38 22.69
N ASN A 50 7.51 -11.94 23.76
CA ASN A 50 6.11 -11.79 24.12
C ASN A 50 5.73 -10.32 24.36
N GLN A 51 6.60 -9.54 25.02
CA GLN A 51 6.39 -8.10 25.21
C GLN A 51 6.37 -7.32 23.89
N ARG A 52 7.22 -7.69 22.91
CA ARG A 52 7.17 -7.06 21.59
C ARG A 52 5.88 -7.41 20.85
N MET A 53 5.41 -8.66 20.98
CA MET A 53 4.18 -9.12 20.33
C MET A 53 2.92 -8.51 20.95
N SER A 54 2.89 -8.28 22.27
CA SER A 54 1.78 -7.60 22.95
C SER A 54 1.69 -6.12 22.57
N ASN A 55 2.84 -5.45 22.42
CA ASN A 55 2.90 -4.05 21.99
C ASN A 55 2.59 -3.85 20.49
N TRP A 56 2.59 -4.91 19.68
CA TRP A 56 2.37 -4.80 18.24
C TRP A 56 0.87 -4.84 17.90
N GLU A 57 0.24 -3.67 17.69
CA GLU A 57 -1.20 -3.56 17.41
C GLU A 57 -1.52 -3.74 15.91
N TYR A 58 -1.20 -4.90 15.33
CA TYR A 58 -1.45 -5.18 13.90
C TYR A 58 -2.93 -5.06 13.50
N GLY A 59 -3.87 -5.24 14.43
CA GLY A 59 -5.30 -5.09 14.16
C GLY A 59 -5.67 -3.71 13.66
N MET A 60 -5.01 -2.66 14.17
CA MET A 60 -5.22 -1.28 13.72
C MET A 60 -4.72 -1.08 12.28
N ASP A 61 -3.60 -1.71 11.92
CA ASP A 61 -3.03 -1.63 10.58
C ASP A 61 -3.96 -2.34 9.56
N ILE A 62 -4.47 -3.52 9.92
CA ILE A 62 -5.46 -4.26 9.10
C ILE A 62 -6.74 -3.44 8.92
N GLN A 63 -7.26 -2.84 9.99
CA GLN A 63 -8.46 -1.99 9.94
C GLN A 63 -8.26 -0.80 8.99
N TYR A 64 -7.14 -0.08 9.11
CA TYR A 64 -6.84 1.06 8.23
C TYR A 64 -6.65 0.65 6.78
N LEU A 65 -6.03 -0.50 6.51
CA LEU A 65 -5.94 -1.04 5.14
C LEU A 65 -7.33 -1.35 4.58
N LYS A 66 -8.19 -2.01 5.36
CA LYS A 66 -9.56 -2.34 4.95
C LYS A 66 -10.36 -1.08 4.60
N GLU A 67 -10.40 -0.11 5.52
CA GLU A 67 -11.14 1.14 5.34
C GLU A 67 -10.67 1.93 4.12
N LYS A 68 -9.36 2.03 3.90
CA LYS A 68 -8.79 2.77 2.77
C LYS A 68 -8.96 2.03 1.44
N SER A 69 -8.89 0.71 1.46
CA SER A 69 -9.14 -0.10 0.26
C SER A 69 -10.57 0.08 -0.23
N VAL A 70 -11.55 0.01 0.68
CA VAL A 70 -12.97 0.24 0.36
C VAL A 70 -13.17 1.64 -0.24
N LYS A 71 -12.56 2.67 0.35
CA LYS A 71 -12.61 4.05 -0.18
C LYS A 71 -11.97 4.21 -1.56
N ALA A 72 -10.97 3.38 -1.87
CA ALA A 72 -10.28 3.37 -3.16
C ALA A 72 -10.96 2.45 -4.20
N GLY A 73 -12.07 1.79 -3.86
CA GLY A 73 -12.73 0.82 -4.74
C GLY A 73 -11.98 -0.52 -4.88
N ILE A 74 -11.07 -0.83 -3.96
CA ILE A 74 -10.29 -2.07 -3.95
C ILE A 74 -10.97 -3.09 -3.03
N HIS A 75 -11.23 -4.30 -3.54
CA HIS A 75 -11.81 -5.37 -2.75
C HIS A 75 -10.78 -5.93 -1.75
N CYS A 76 -10.93 -5.60 -0.47
CA CYS A 76 -10.05 -6.07 0.59
C CYS A 76 -10.67 -7.20 1.39
N PHE A 77 -10.00 -8.34 1.46
CA PHE A 77 -10.45 -9.51 2.22
C PHE A 77 -9.32 -10.13 3.06
N SER A 78 -9.71 -10.89 4.09
CA SER A 78 -8.79 -11.56 5.01
C SER A 78 -9.34 -12.93 5.39
N ASN A 79 -8.46 -13.87 5.73
CA ASN A 79 -8.86 -15.21 6.15
C ASN A 79 -9.63 -15.22 7.49
N ALA A 80 -9.55 -14.15 8.29
CA ALA A 80 -10.21 -14.05 9.59
C ALA A 80 -11.74 -13.82 9.48
N VAL A 81 -12.22 -13.33 8.33
CA VAL A 81 -13.63 -12.93 8.13
C VAL A 81 -14.44 -14.04 7.45
N LEU A 82 -13.79 -15.10 6.97
CA LEU A 82 -14.49 -16.19 6.29
C LEU A 82 -14.53 -17.44 7.18
N GLY A 83 -15.52 -17.45 8.06
CA GLY A 83 -16.30 -18.67 8.33
C GLY A 83 -17.10 -19.14 7.10
N CYS A 84 -16.92 -18.49 5.95
CA CYS A 84 -17.41 -18.94 4.68
C CYS A 84 -16.56 -20.14 4.22
N LYS A 85 -17.22 -21.30 4.25
CA LYS A 85 -16.80 -22.59 3.69
C LYS A 85 -16.42 -22.57 2.20
N ALA A 86 -16.35 -21.39 1.56
CA ALA A 86 -16.12 -21.20 0.13
C ALA A 86 -14.65 -21.43 -0.31
N HIS A 87 -13.68 -21.37 0.60
CA HIS A 87 -12.26 -21.67 0.31
C HIS A 87 -11.86 -23.10 0.71
N LYS A 88 -12.78 -24.05 0.59
CA LYS A 88 -12.51 -25.49 0.80
C LYS A 88 -12.16 -26.17 -0.53
N PHE A 89 -11.32 -25.54 -1.34
CA PHE A 89 -10.69 -26.18 -2.48
C PHE A 89 -9.18 -25.97 -2.39
N ALA A 90 -8.48 -27.08 -2.62
CA ALA A 90 -7.03 -27.26 -2.62
C ALA A 90 -6.37 -27.63 -1.27
N ASN A 91 -6.31 -28.96 -1.09
CA ASN A 91 -5.17 -29.72 -0.56
C ASN A 91 -5.27 -30.15 0.91
N ASN A 92 -5.15 -31.46 1.10
CA ASN A 92 -5.19 -32.23 2.34
C ASN A 92 -3.95 -31.95 3.24
N GLN A 93 -3.76 -30.69 3.64
CA GLN A 93 -2.79 -30.25 4.64
C GLN A 93 -3.47 -29.27 5.59
N GLY A 94 -4.23 -29.83 6.52
CA GLY A 94 -4.58 -29.28 7.83
C GLY A 94 -4.81 -27.77 7.94
N SER A 95 -6.09 -27.38 7.80
CA SER A 95 -6.69 -26.14 8.31
C SER A 95 -6.10 -24.83 7.76
N GLY A 96 -6.94 -24.04 7.07
CA GLY A 96 -6.69 -22.74 6.43
C GLY A 96 -5.90 -21.73 7.26
N SER A 97 -4.62 -22.01 7.44
CA SER A 97 -3.71 -21.25 8.27
C SER A 97 -2.59 -20.73 7.37
N GLU A 98 -2.35 -19.43 7.43
CA GLU A 98 -1.21 -18.74 6.79
C GLU A 98 0.14 -19.17 7.37
N ARG A 99 0.15 -20.24 8.18
CA ARG A 99 1.28 -20.68 8.97
C ARG A 99 2.31 -21.34 8.06
N GLY A 100 3.55 -20.88 8.18
CA GLY A 100 4.67 -21.48 7.46
C GLY A 100 4.87 -20.97 6.03
N THR A 101 4.10 -19.98 5.59
CA THR A 101 4.29 -19.27 4.31
C THR A 101 5.72 -18.77 4.15
N SER A 102 6.28 -18.13 5.18
CA SER A 102 7.69 -17.64 5.14
C SER A 102 8.76 -18.73 5.28
N SER A 103 8.38 -20.00 5.46
CA SER A 103 9.30 -21.15 5.54
C SER A 103 9.23 -22.07 4.33
N GLN A 104 8.24 -21.92 3.46
CA GLN A 104 8.06 -22.76 2.28
C GLN A 104 8.76 -22.16 1.05
N CYS A 105 9.49 -22.99 0.32
CA CYS A 105 10.07 -22.59 -0.96
C CYS A 105 8.95 -22.27 -1.97
N PRO A 106 8.97 -21.11 -2.65
CA PRO A 106 7.98 -20.81 -3.68
C PRO A 106 8.14 -21.72 -4.91
N GLU A 107 9.32 -22.30 -5.14
CA GLU A 107 9.57 -23.17 -6.29
C GLU A 107 9.29 -24.65 -6.04
N CYS A 108 9.98 -25.24 -5.06
CA CYS A 108 9.92 -26.69 -4.83
C CYS A 108 9.12 -27.10 -3.59
N SER A 109 8.44 -26.16 -2.92
CA SER A 109 7.70 -26.36 -1.66
C SER A 109 8.48 -26.93 -0.48
N HIS A 110 9.80 -27.12 -0.60
CA HIS A 110 10.64 -27.57 0.50
C HIS A 110 10.61 -26.56 1.65
N ARG A 111 10.41 -27.05 2.89
CA ARG A 111 10.37 -26.21 4.08
C ARG A 111 11.76 -26.04 4.65
N THR A 112 12.12 -24.81 4.97
CA THR A 112 13.39 -24.47 5.61
C THR A 112 13.13 -23.41 6.68
N LYS A 113 13.91 -23.45 7.77
CA LYS A 113 13.87 -22.42 8.81
C LYS A 113 14.92 -21.34 8.49
N PRO A 114 14.55 -20.22 7.84
CA PRO A 114 15.51 -19.20 7.45
C PRO A 114 16.15 -18.53 8.68
N LYS A 115 17.46 -18.32 8.63
CA LYS A 115 18.24 -17.57 9.62
C LYS A 115 18.52 -16.15 9.07
N GLY A 116 17.49 -15.30 8.98
CA GLY A 116 17.64 -13.90 8.53
C GLY A 116 16.60 -13.44 7.50
N ARG A 117 16.91 -12.32 6.83
CA ARG A 117 16.09 -11.75 5.74
C ARG A 117 16.31 -12.43 4.40
N GLN A 118 17.51 -12.96 4.17
CA GLN A 118 17.80 -13.75 2.99
C GLN A 118 17.27 -15.17 3.18
N TRP A 119 16.46 -15.63 2.23
CA TRP A 119 15.87 -16.95 2.20
C TRP A 119 16.60 -17.76 1.12
N LYS A 120 17.05 -18.98 1.45
CA LYS A 120 17.76 -19.89 0.53
C LYS A 120 17.19 -21.30 0.65
N CYS A 121 16.82 -21.90 -0.47
CA CYS A 121 16.39 -23.29 -0.53
C CYS A 121 17.60 -24.21 -0.58
N ARG A 122 17.63 -25.24 0.27
CA ARG A 122 18.66 -26.28 0.19
C ARG A 122 18.40 -27.32 -0.90
N LYS A 123 17.15 -27.44 -1.38
CA LYS A 123 16.74 -28.47 -2.34
C LYS A 123 16.90 -28.02 -3.80
N CYS A 124 16.41 -26.82 -4.14
CA CYS A 124 16.42 -26.31 -5.52
C CYS A 124 17.33 -25.09 -5.74
N GLY A 125 18.08 -24.67 -4.72
CA GLY A 125 19.00 -23.52 -4.83
C GLY A 125 18.34 -22.13 -4.89
N PHE A 126 17.00 -22.03 -4.95
CA PHE A 126 16.30 -20.74 -4.98
C PHE A 126 16.75 -19.81 -3.86
N SER A 127 16.99 -18.54 -4.18
CA SER A 127 17.31 -17.49 -3.22
C SER A 127 16.46 -16.24 -3.45
N GLY A 128 15.99 -15.63 -2.37
CA GLY A 128 15.22 -14.39 -2.44
C GLY A 128 14.97 -13.79 -1.07
N HIS A 129 14.36 -12.61 -1.04
CA HIS A 129 14.03 -11.98 0.24
C HIS A 129 12.85 -12.70 0.92
N ARG A 130 13.02 -13.01 2.20
CA ARG A 130 12.07 -13.79 3.01
C ARG A 130 10.67 -13.20 3.04
N ASP A 131 10.55 -11.88 3.17
CA ASP A 131 9.22 -11.25 3.23
C ASP A 131 8.47 -11.40 1.89
N VAL A 132 9.19 -11.33 0.76
CA VAL A 132 8.62 -11.56 -0.57
C VAL A 132 8.25 -13.02 -0.78
N VAL A 133 9.08 -13.96 -0.29
CA VAL A 133 8.73 -15.39 -0.26
C VAL A 133 7.41 -15.61 0.49
N GLY A 134 7.25 -14.95 1.64
CA GLY A 134 6.00 -14.95 2.39
C GLY A 134 4.83 -14.45 1.56
N SER A 135 4.95 -13.27 0.95
CA SER A 135 3.90 -12.66 0.12
C SER A 135 3.51 -13.52 -1.09
N VAL A 136 4.47 -14.11 -1.81
CA VAL A 136 4.20 -14.99 -2.97
C VAL A 136 3.44 -16.25 -2.54
N ASN A 137 3.83 -16.85 -1.42
CA ASN A 137 3.12 -18.01 -0.89
C ASN A 137 1.72 -17.64 -0.40
N MET A 138 1.54 -16.45 0.21
CA MET A 138 0.22 -15.95 0.59
C MET A 138 -0.68 -15.69 -0.61
N HIS A 139 -0.14 -15.19 -1.72
CA HIS A 139 -0.90 -15.03 -2.96
C HIS A 139 -1.46 -16.36 -3.44
N THR A 140 -0.65 -17.42 -3.39
CA THR A 140 -1.08 -18.77 -3.77
C THR A 140 -2.22 -19.27 -2.86
N ILE A 141 -2.16 -19.00 -1.55
CA ILE A 141 -3.25 -19.36 -0.62
C ILE A 141 -4.54 -18.59 -0.92
N ALA A 142 -4.43 -17.30 -1.20
CA ALA A 142 -5.60 -16.42 -1.36
C ALA A 142 -6.33 -16.61 -2.70
N PHE A 143 -5.56 -16.74 -3.78
CA PHE A 143 -6.09 -16.75 -5.15
C PHE A 143 -5.97 -18.11 -5.84
N ASN A 144 -5.34 -19.09 -5.20
CA ASN A 144 -5.00 -20.39 -5.81
C ASN A 144 -4.18 -20.26 -7.11
N ILE A 145 -3.45 -19.15 -7.25
CA ILE A 145 -2.60 -18.83 -8.40
C ILE A 145 -1.17 -18.61 -7.91
N LYS A 146 -0.24 -19.40 -8.42
CA LYS A 146 1.20 -19.21 -8.19
C LYS A 146 1.68 -18.07 -9.10
N VAL A 147 2.23 -17.03 -8.50
CA VAL A 147 2.87 -15.92 -9.21
C VAL A 147 4.38 -16.13 -9.28
N GLY A 148 5.00 -15.64 -10.36
CA GLY A 148 6.45 -15.62 -10.49
C GLY A 148 7.09 -14.76 -9.39
N PHE A 149 8.29 -15.14 -8.95
CA PHE A 149 9.02 -14.36 -7.97
C PHE A 149 9.54 -13.05 -8.60
N PRO A 150 9.33 -11.88 -7.99
CA PRO A 150 9.74 -10.62 -8.60
C PRO A 150 11.26 -10.48 -8.61
N GLN A 151 11.80 -10.02 -9.74
CA GLN A 151 13.24 -9.80 -9.92
C GLN A 151 13.71 -8.51 -9.24
N ILE A 152 12.88 -7.46 -9.26
CA ILE A 152 13.17 -6.16 -8.67
C ILE A 152 12.30 -5.97 -7.44
N ILE A 153 12.94 -5.78 -6.29
CA ILE A 153 12.26 -5.56 -5.02
C ILE A 153 12.63 -4.18 -4.48
N THR A 154 11.63 -3.30 -4.39
CA THR A 154 11.79 -1.96 -3.83
C THR A 154 11.25 -1.93 -2.40
N TYR A 155 12.11 -1.57 -1.45
CA TYR A 155 11.68 -1.34 -0.06
C TYR A 155 11.50 0.15 0.20
N LEU A 156 10.34 0.51 0.71
CA LEU A 156 10.16 1.82 1.31
C LEU A 156 11.00 1.88 2.59
N ARG A 157 12.11 2.61 2.53
CA ARG A 157 12.84 2.97 3.75
C ARG A 157 11.97 3.97 4.51
N PRO A 158 11.83 3.82 5.84
CA PRO A 158 11.30 4.90 6.64
C PRO A 158 12.19 6.12 6.36
N GLY A 159 11.60 7.20 5.82
CA GLY A 159 12.31 8.45 5.64
C GLY A 159 12.83 8.94 6.99
N TYR A 160 13.83 9.81 6.98
CA TYR A 160 14.31 10.46 8.20
C TYR A 160 13.11 11.00 8.98
N LEU A 161 12.95 10.54 10.22
CA LEU A 161 11.93 11.07 11.12
C LEU A 161 12.29 12.54 11.33
N SER A 162 11.67 13.42 10.56
CA SER A 162 11.82 14.85 10.74
C SER A 162 11.47 15.16 12.19
N GLN A 163 12.46 15.60 12.97
CA GLN A 163 12.21 16.15 14.30
C GLN A 163 11.41 17.45 14.23
N ARG A 164 11.18 18.00 13.02
CA ARG A 164 10.29 19.15 12.86
C ARG A 164 8.90 18.75 13.29
N ARG A 165 8.46 19.44 14.35
CA ARG A 165 7.10 19.45 14.87
C ARG A 165 6.16 19.53 13.67
N SER A 166 5.23 18.58 13.54
CA SER A 166 4.04 18.83 12.73
C SER A 166 3.31 19.98 13.43
N SER A 167 3.47 21.20 12.93
CA SER A 167 2.43 22.22 13.13
C SER A 167 1.21 21.65 12.45
N SER A 168 0.31 21.11 13.29
CA SER A 168 -0.99 20.63 12.86
C SER A 168 -1.68 21.78 12.13
N LEU A 169 -1.80 21.68 10.81
CA LEU A 169 -2.94 22.30 10.11
C LEU A 169 -4.06 21.27 10.18
N ASP A 170 -4.51 20.96 11.40
CA ASP A 170 -5.70 20.13 11.57
C ASP A 170 -6.93 21.04 11.58
N THR A 171 -8.04 20.46 11.14
CA THR A 171 -9.40 20.99 11.27
C THR A 171 -9.75 22.18 10.36
N GLY A 172 -10.73 21.97 9.51
CA GLY A 172 -11.21 22.93 8.52
C GLY A 172 -11.77 24.20 9.17
N GLN A 173 -10.99 25.27 9.15
CA GLN A 173 -11.48 26.65 9.30
C GLN A 173 -10.48 27.70 8.77
N GLY A 174 -9.58 27.31 7.85
CA GLY A 174 -8.55 28.20 7.29
C GLY A 174 -8.83 28.77 5.90
N CYS A 175 -9.86 28.31 5.18
CA CYS A 175 -10.12 28.72 3.79
C CYS A 175 -10.77 30.10 3.62
N LEU A 176 -11.10 30.83 4.70
CA LEU A 176 -11.75 32.15 4.59
C LEU A 176 -10.87 33.35 4.96
N ASN A 177 -9.71 33.15 5.58
CA ASN A 177 -8.87 34.27 6.04
C ASN A 177 -7.68 34.62 5.13
N ARG A 178 -7.46 33.91 4.01
CA ARG A 178 -6.40 34.26 3.05
C ARG A 178 -6.82 35.30 2.01
N LEU A 179 -8.11 35.63 1.92
CA LEU A 179 -8.65 36.67 1.03
C LEU A 179 -8.81 38.04 1.72
N ARG A 180 -8.27 38.23 2.93
CA ARG A 180 -8.48 39.47 3.72
C ARG A 180 -7.22 40.25 4.08
N GLN A 181 -6.09 39.92 3.46
CA GLN A 181 -4.82 40.65 3.63
C GLN A 181 -4.23 41.05 2.29
N GLU A 182 -5.08 41.59 1.40
CA GLU A 182 -4.63 42.72 0.61
C GLU A 182 -4.78 43.96 1.48
N LYS A 183 -3.66 44.65 1.79
CA LYS A 183 -3.54 46.11 1.72
C LYS A 183 -2.17 46.62 2.19
N HIS A 184 -1.53 47.32 1.26
CA HIS A 184 -0.62 48.47 1.38
C HIS A 184 0.79 48.28 2.00
N TYR A 185 1.80 48.34 1.13
CA TYR A 185 2.79 49.42 1.22
C TYR A 185 3.01 50.06 -0.17
N GLU A 186 2.83 51.38 -0.19
CA GLU A 186 3.16 52.38 -1.21
C GLU A 186 4.69 52.51 -1.38
N THR A 187 5.35 53.14 -2.34
CA THR A 187 5.08 53.99 -3.52
C THR A 187 6.42 54.06 -4.28
N GLY A 188 6.43 54.22 -5.61
CA GLY A 188 7.68 54.44 -6.34
C GLY A 188 7.63 54.32 -7.86
N GLN A 189 7.04 55.31 -8.52
CA GLN A 189 7.44 55.89 -9.81
C GLN A 189 7.63 54.98 -11.06
N HIS A 190 6.57 54.95 -11.88
CA HIS A 190 6.54 55.35 -13.30
C HIS A 190 7.62 54.80 -14.27
N CYS A 191 7.22 53.98 -15.26
CA CYS A 191 7.13 54.44 -16.67
C CYS A 191 6.43 53.45 -17.61
N CYS A 192 5.31 53.91 -18.18
CA CYS A 192 4.99 53.98 -19.61
C CYS A 192 4.98 52.71 -20.51
N LEU A 193 3.76 52.38 -20.95
CA LEU A 193 3.37 52.10 -22.36
C LEU A 193 3.96 50.87 -23.09
N ARG A 194 3.13 49.84 -23.29
CA ARG A 194 2.50 49.54 -24.59
C ARG A 194 1.53 48.34 -24.50
N LYS A 195 0.35 48.53 -25.08
CA LYS A 195 -0.69 47.53 -25.33
C LYS A 195 -0.34 46.73 -26.59
N SER A 196 -0.62 45.43 -26.58
CA SER A 196 -1.13 44.63 -27.70
C SER A 196 -1.41 43.22 -27.16
N GLU A 197 -2.64 42.91 -26.73
CA GLU A 197 -3.63 42.21 -27.55
C GLU A 197 -3.01 41.15 -28.45
N HIS A 198 -3.15 39.85 -28.11
CA HIS A 198 -3.27 38.76 -29.07
C HIS A 198 -4.17 37.66 -28.46
N GLN A 199 -5.25 37.40 -29.18
CA GLN A 199 -6.39 36.54 -28.87
C GLN A 199 -6.10 35.10 -29.34
N PRO A 200 -6.61 34.05 -28.69
CA PRO A 200 -6.35 32.66 -29.09
C PRO A 200 -7.21 32.25 -30.31
N PRO A 201 -6.68 31.44 -31.25
CA PRO A 201 -7.49 30.97 -32.36
C PRO A 201 -8.47 29.86 -31.96
N ALA A 202 -9.69 30.01 -32.49
CA ALA A 202 -10.82 29.13 -32.34
C ALA A 202 -10.78 27.91 -33.28
N CYS A 203 -11.56 26.92 -32.88
CA CYS A 203 -11.99 25.68 -33.53
C CYS A 203 -12.33 25.80 -35.03
N ARG A 204 -11.99 24.78 -35.83
CA ARG A 204 -12.74 24.41 -37.04
C ARG A 204 -12.91 22.90 -37.15
N VAL A 205 -14.17 22.50 -37.11
CA VAL A 205 -14.76 21.23 -37.56
C VAL A 205 -15.23 21.44 -39.01
N SER A 206 -15.00 20.46 -39.90
CA SER A 206 -15.75 20.10 -41.13
C SER A 206 -15.06 18.84 -41.69
N GLN A 207 -15.67 17.64 -41.80
CA GLN A 207 -16.59 17.16 -42.87
C GLN A 207 -15.98 17.41 -44.27
N GLU A 208 -15.82 16.47 -45.22
CA GLU A 208 -16.69 15.41 -45.73
C GLU A 208 -15.91 14.38 -46.63
N THR A 209 -16.61 13.30 -47.02
CA THR A 209 -16.38 12.37 -48.17
C THR A 209 -15.29 11.30 -48.00
N GLY A 210 -15.48 10.00 -48.23
CA GLY A 210 -16.50 9.25 -48.97
C GLY A 210 -15.88 8.59 -50.21
N HIS A 211 -15.23 7.42 -50.07
CA HIS A 211 -15.15 6.45 -51.17
C HIS A 211 -14.91 5.01 -50.71
N ARG A 212 -15.63 4.12 -51.41
CA ARG A 212 -15.80 2.68 -51.26
C ARG A 212 -15.26 2.04 -52.54
N SER A 213 -14.37 1.05 -52.45
CA SER A 213 -14.12 -0.01 -53.46
C SER A 213 -13.14 -1.01 -52.79
N GLU A 214 -13.54 -2.23 -52.44
CA GLU A 214 -13.71 -3.44 -53.28
C GLU A 214 -12.39 -4.15 -53.66
N VAL A 215 -12.29 -5.41 -53.20
CA VAL A 215 -11.68 -6.62 -53.77
C VAL A 215 -10.34 -6.53 -54.53
N ALA A 216 -9.33 -7.18 -53.95
CA ALA A 216 -8.69 -8.39 -54.49
C ALA A 216 -7.97 -9.14 -53.37
#